data_AF-A0A1R3XAS0-F1
#
_entry.id   AF-A0A1R3XAS0-F1
#
_cell.length_a   1.000
_cell.length_b   1.000
_cell.length_c   1.000
_cell.angle_alpha   90.00
_cell.angle_beta   90.00
_cell.angle_gamma   90.00
#
_symmetry.space_group_name_H-M   'P 1'
#
loop_
_entity.id
_entity.type
_entity.pdbx_description
1 polymer ?
#
loop_
_entity_poly.entity_id
_entity_poly.type
_entity_poly.pdbx_seq_one_letter_code
_entity_poly.pdbx_strand_id
1 'polypeptide(L)'
;MIRIRHALVSVILVVSLAACGGPAPTPRGAESVAVNRYLWAASLDVLSFLPVQSADPFTGVITTGFGTPPGSGQAYRATIQVSDPAMDARSLNVSLLTRNGPVAAETQRAVEDAILSRARQLRIADGAL
;
A
#
# COMPACT_ATOMS: atom_id res chain seq x y z
N MET A 1 4.98 -35.90 -84.47
CA MET A 1 4.03 -35.47 -83.42
C MET A 1 4.78 -35.33 -82.11
N ILE A 2 5.26 -34.13 -81.76
CA ILE A 2 5.99 -33.86 -80.51
C ILE A 2 5.32 -32.63 -79.88
N ARG A 3 4.58 -32.83 -78.80
CA ARG A 3 3.84 -31.79 -78.06
C ARG A 3 4.65 -31.33 -76.86
N ILE A 4 5.03 -30.05 -76.89
CA ILE A 4 5.61 -29.21 -75.83
C ILE A 4 4.66 -29.15 -74.63
N ARG A 5 5.10 -29.52 -73.40
CA ARG A 5 4.57 -29.07 -72.08
C ARG A 5 5.59 -29.54 -71.00
N HIS A 6 6.21 -28.76 -70.11
CA HIS A 6 5.70 -28.00 -68.96
C HIS A 6 6.92 -27.30 -68.31
N ALA A 7 6.94 -25.98 -68.20
CA ALA A 7 6.53 -25.22 -67.01
C ALA A 7 7.47 -25.35 -65.79
N LEU A 8 8.51 -24.53 -65.83
CA LEU A 8 8.99 -23.64 -64.77
C LEU A 8 7.96 -23.43 -63.64
N VAL A 9 8.30 -23.73 -62.39
CA VAL A 9 8.01 -22.91 -61.19
C VAL A 9 8.89 -23.43 -60.04
N SER A 10 9.93 -22.66 -59.72
CA SER A 10 10.72 -22.84 -58.49
C SER A 10 9.88 -22.37 -57.32
N VAL A 11 9.54 -23.28 -56.40
CA VAL A 11 8.70 -22.99 -55.24
C VAL A 11 9.48 -22.13 -54.25
N ILE A 12 8.83 -21.01 -53.93
CA ILE A 12 9.27 -19.94 -53.05
C ILE A 12 9.49 -20.44 -51.62
N LEU A 13 10.59 -20.00 -51.03
CA LEU A 13 10.96 -20.12 -49.63
C LEU A 13 9.85 -19.55 -48.72
N VAL A 14 9.12 -20.42 -48.03
CA VAL A 14 8.20 -20.00 -46.95
C VAL A 14 9.05 -19.64 -45.73
N VAL A 15 9.21 -18.33 -45.50
CA VAL A 15 9.72 -17.78 -44.24
C VAL A 15 8.64 -17.98 -43.17
N SER A 16 8.89 -18.86 -42.21
CA SER A 16 8.03 -19.02 -41.04
C SER A 16 8.15 -17.79 -40.13
N LEU A 17 7.17 -16.89 -40.20
CA LEU A 17 6.93 -15.90 -39.14
C LEU A 17 6.28 -16.62 -37.95
N ALA A 18 7.09 -17.09 -37.01
CA ALA A 18 6.65 -17.40 -35.65
C ALA A 18 6.56 -16.08 -34.86
N ALA A 19 5.48 -15.33 -35.04
CA ALA A 19 5.14 -14.23 -34.15
C ALA A 19 4.50 -14.81 -32.89
N CYS A 20 5.26 -14.89 -31.80
CA CYS A 20 4.76 -15.24 -30.48
C CYS A 20 3.69 -14.23 -30.04
N GLY A 21 2.42 -14.59 -30.17
CA GLY A 21 1.33 -13.93 -29.48
C GLY A 21 1.42 -14.21 -27.99
N GLY A 22 2.12 -13.34 -27.26
CA GLY A 22 2.07 -13.33 -25.80
C GLY A 22 0.69 -12.86 -25.33
N PRO A 23 0.14 -13.42 -24.23
CA PRO A 23 -1.09 -12.90 -23.65
C PRO A 23 -0.93 -11.42 -23.30
N ALA A 24 -1.89 -10.59 -23.70
CA ALA A 24 -1.95 -9.19 -23.28
C ALA A 24 -1.90 -9.11 -21.75
N PRO A 25 -1.19 -8.14 -21.15
CA PRO A 25 -1.31 -7.89 -19.72
C PRO A 25 -2.77 -7.55 -19.44
N THR A 26 -3.49 -8.48 -18.82
CA THR A 26 -4.73 -8.15 -18.16
C THR A 26 -4.37 -7.12 -17.10
N PRO A 27 -5.09 -5.99 -17.00
CA PRO A 27 -4.96 -5.15 -15.83
C PRO A 27 -5.40 -6.04 -14.66
N ARG A 28 -4.43 -6.65 -13.97
CA ARG A 28 -4.62 -7.22 -12.64
C ARG A 28 -5.20 -6.05 -11.85
N GLY A 29 -6.48 -6.20 -11.51
CA GLY A 29 -7.42 -5.09 -11.36
C GLY A 29 -6.80 -3.93 -10.63
N ALA A 30 -6.99 -2.72 -11.17
CA ALA A 30 -6.61 -1.45 -10.58
C ALA A 30 -6.38 -1.63 -9.07
N GLU A 31 -5.11 -1.81 -8.68
CA GLU A 31 -4.74 -2.32 -7.37
C GLU A 31 -5.14 -1.23 -6.38
N SER A 32 -6.39 -1.29 -5.93
CA SER A 32 -6.88 -0.49 -4.84
C SER A 32 -6.00 -0.91 -3.68
N VAL A 33 -5.07 -0.03 -3.30
CA VAL A 33 -4.17 -0.25 -2.17
C VAL A 33 -5.05 -0.64 -1.01
N ALA A 34 -5.06 -1.93 -0.68
CA ALA A 34 -5.97 -2.47 0.31
C ALA A 34 -5.43 -2.04 1.67
N VAL A 35 -6.05 -1.02 2.26
CA VAL A 35 -5.70 -0.53 3.59
C VAL A 35 -5.98 -1.64 4.61
N ASN A 36 -4.98 -1.98 5.42
CA ASN A 36 -5.17 -2.97 6.48
C ASN A 36 -6.10 -2.41 7.58
N ARG A 37 -7.25 -3.07 7.79
CA ARG A 37 -8.25 -2.66 8.80
C ARG A 37 -7.71 -2.61 10.23
N TYR A 38 -6.75 -3.46 10.58
CA TYR A 38 -6.18 -3.51 11.93
C TYR A 38 -5.18 -2.39 12.15
N LEU A 39 -4.34 -2.07 11.16
CA LEU A 39 -3.45 -0.90 11.23
C LEU A 39 -4.25 0.40 11.32
N TRP A 40 -5.32 0.51 10.54
CA TRP A 40 -6.23 1.65 10.58
C TRP A 40 -6.86 1.82 11.97
N ALA A 41 -7.51 0.77 12.48
CA ALA A 41 -8.16 0.82 13.79
C ALA A 41 -7.16 1.07 14.92
N ALA A 42 -5.98 0.42 14.89
CA ALA A 42 -4.94 0.62 15.88
C ALA A 42 -4.38 2.04 15.89
N SER A 43 -4.24 2.67 14.72
CA SER A 43 -3.76 4.05 14.60
C SER A 43 -4.72 5.03 15.29
N LEU A 44 -6.02 4.85 15.07
CA LEU A 44 -7.06 5.68 15.70
C LEU A 44 -7.15 5.45 17.21
N ASP A 45 -6.90 4.23 17.69
CA ASP A 45 -6.95 3.90 19.11
C ASP A 45 -5.73 4.47 19.87
N VAL A 46 -4.52 4.18 19.36
CA VAL A 46 -3.26 4.66 19.97
C VAL A 46 -3.18 6.18 19.95
N LEU A 47 -3.65 6.83 18.88
CA LEU A 47 -3.60 8.28 18.71
C LEU A 47 -4.95 8.95 19.00
N SER A 48 -5.85 8.30 19.73
CA SER A 48 -7.21 8.80 20.05
C SER A 48 -7.23 10.13 20.81
N PHE A 49 -6.12 10.49 21.46
CA PHE A 49 -5.96 11.79 22.13
C PHE A 49 -5.71 12.96 21.16
N LEU A 50 -5.45 12.68 19.88
CA LEU A 50 -5.29 13.68 18.84
C LEU A 50 -6.63 13.92 18.12
N PRO A 51 -7.03 15.18 17.87
CA PRO A 51 -8.26 15.47 17.14
C PRO A 51 -8.10 15.08 15.66
N VAL A 52 -8.88 14.12 15.17
CA VAL A 52 -8.88 13.73 13.75
C VAL A 52 -9.43 14.88 12.90
N GLN A 53 -8.68 15.27 11.86
CA GLN A 53 -9.08 16.33 10.92
C GLN A 53 -9.60 15.75 9.61
N SER A 54 -8.92 14.73 9.10
CA SER A 54 -9.32 14.02 7.88
C SER A 54 -8.88 12.56 7.97
N ALA A 55 -9.71 11.66 7.47
CA ALA A 55 -9.42 10.24 7.41
C ALA A 55 -10.01 9.68 6.12
N ASP A 56 -9.14 9.37 5.16
CA ASP A 56 -9.53 8.83 3.86
C ASP A 56 -9.21 7.32 3.81
N PRO A 57 -10.24 6.45 3.83
CA PRO A 57 -10.06 5.01 3.83
C PRO A 57 -9.64 4.45 2.47
N PHE A 58 -9.75 5.20 1.37
CA PHE A 58 -9.35 4.75 0.04
C PHE A 58 -7.86 4.93 -0.18
N THR A 59 -7.32 6.06 0.26
CA THR A 59 -5.88 6.34 0.17
C THR A 59 -5.11 5.80 1.37
N GLY A 60 -5.76 5.56 2.51
CA GLY A 60 -5.11 5.12 3.74
C GLY A 60 -4.46 6.25 4.54
N VAL A 61 -4.80 7.52 4.25
CA VAL A 61 -4.29 8.70 4.94
C VAL A 61 -5.18 9.09 6.10
N ILE A 62 -4.58 9.32 7.26
CA ILE A 62 -5.21 9.96 8.42
C ILE A 62 -4.38 11.18 8.79
N THR A 63 -5.02 12.35 8.87
CA THR A 63 -4.39 13.58 9.35
C THR A 63 -5.06 14.03 10.63
N THR A 64 -4.27 14.33 11.64
CA THR A 64 -4.74 14.88 12.90
C THR A 64 -4.37 16.36 13.05
N GLY A 65 -5.09 17.03 13.93
CA GLY A 65 -4.72 18.33 14.47
C GLY A 65 -3.71 18.18 15.61
N PHE A 66 -3.32 19.31 16.19
CA PHE A 66 -2.48 19.33 17.38
C PHE A 66 -3.28 18.89 18.61
N GLY A 67 -2.79 17.89 19.33
CA GLY A 67 -3.31 17.42 20.61
C GLY A 67 -2.19 17.11 21.59
N THR A 68 -2.53 17.08 22.87
CA THR A 68 -1.57 16.85 23.94
C THR A 68 -1.82 15.47 24.55
N PRO A 69 -0.86 14.53 24.49
CA PRO A 69 -1.02 13.23 25.13
C PRO A 69 -1.08 13.38 26.66
N PRO A 70 -1.82 12.49 27.34
CA PRO A 70 -1.91 12.52 28.80
C PRO A 70 -0.52 12.36 29.43
N GLY A 71 -0.19 13.22 30.39
CA GLY A 71 1.11 13.22 31.06
C GLY A 71 2.23 13.96 30.33
N SER A 72 1.95 14.59 29.18
CA SER A 72 2.87 15.48 28.48
C SER A 72 2.34 16.92 28.43
N GLY A 73 3.25 17.90 28.41
CA GLY A 73 2.91 19.31 28.12
C GLY A 73 3.08 19.68 26.65
N GLN A 74 3.58 18.75 25.82
CA GLN A 74 3.90 19.01 24.43
C GLN A 74 2.72 18.65 23.52
N ALA A 75 2.37 19.56 22.60
CA ALA A 75 1.35 19.31 21.60
C ALA A 75 1.97 18.67 20.36
N TYR A 76 1.38 17.58 19.90
CA TYR A 76 1.78 16.82 18.71
C TYR A 76 0.67 16.81 17.68
N ARG A 77 1.03 16.77 16.40
CA ARG A 77 0.15 16.35 15.32
C ARG A 77 0.75 15.14 14.63
N ALA A 78 -0.10 14.29 14.08
CA ALA A 78 0.30 13.12 13.34
C ALA A 78 -0.32 13.13 11.94
N THR A 79 0.46 12.68 10.97
CA THR A 79 -0.05 12.23 9.67
C THR A 79 0.32 10.75 9.55
N ILE A 80 -0.66 9.90 9.33
CA ILE A 80 -0.52 8.46 9.23
C ILE A 80 -0.89 8.05 7.83
N GLN A 81 -0.09 7.17 7.23
CA GLN A 81 -0.37 6.55 5.94
C GLN A 81 -0.23 5.04 6.07
N VAL A 82 -1.27 4.32 5.68
CA VAL A 82 -1.24 2.86 5.53
C VAL A 82 -1.14 2.55 4.05
N SER A 83 0.01 2.01 3.61
CA SER A 83 0.36 1.88 2.19
C SER A 83 0.23 0.47 1.63
N ASP A 84 0.11 -0.56 2.48
CA ASP A 84 0.07 -1.96 2.06
C ASP A 84 -0.84 -2.77 3.01
N PRO A 85 -1.54 -3.80 2.50
CA PRO A 85 -2.36 -4.69 3.32
C PRO A 85 -1.56 -5.53 4.34
N ALA A 86 -0.25 -5.67 4.17
CA ALA A 86 0.61 -6.39 5.09
C ALA A 86 0.65 -5.69 6.46
N MET A 87 0.68 -6.49 7.53
CA MET A 87 0.67 -6.01 8.91
C MET A 87 2.10 -5.92 9.46
N ASP A 88 2.95 -5.11 8.82
CA ASP A 88 4.35 -4.90 9.20
C ASP A 88 4.75 -3.42 9.07
N ALA A 89 5.93 -3.06 9.58
CA ALA A 89 6.37 -1.68 9.68
C ALA A 89 6.52 -0.97 8.32
N ARG A 90 6.76 -1.69 7.22
CA ARG A 90 6.91 -1.05 5.89
C ARG A 90 5.57 -0.52 5.34
N SER A 91 4.47 -1.04 5.86
CA SER A 91 3.11 -0.71 5.44
C SER A 91 2.54 0.51 6.18
N LEU A 92 3.26 1.02 7.18
CA LEU A 92 2.83 2.11 8.05
C LEU A 92 3.87 3.22 8.00
N ASN A 93 3.46 4.41 7.60
CA ASN A 93 4.27 5.62 7.70
C ASN A 93 3.59 6.60 8.65
N VAL A 94 4.30 6.99 9.71
CA VAL A 94 3.82 7.97 10.68
C VAL A 94 4.74 9.17 10.64
N SER A 95 4.19 10.36 10.44
CA SER A 95 4.92 11.61 10.58
C SER A 95 4.38 12.39 11.77
N LEU A 96 5.23 12.60 12.76
CA LEU A 96 4.89 13.29 14.01
C LEU A 96 5.60 14.64 14.09
N LEU A 97 4.83 15.69 14.35
CA LEU A 97 5.34 17.05 14.47
C LEU A 97 4.89 17.67 15.79
N THR A 98 5.80 18.39 16.42
CA THR A 98 5.52 19.31 17.53
C THR A 98 5.30 20.73 16.99
N ARG A 99 4.95 21.67 17.88
CA ARG A 99 4.90 23.10 17.52
C ARG A 99 6.27 23.67 17.09
N ASN A 100 7.37 23.04 17.51
CA ASN A 100 8.73 23.51 17.26
C ASN A 100 9.43 22.76 16.11
N GLY A 101 8.78 21.76 15.52
CA GLY A 101 9.35 20.96 14.42
C GLY A 101 9.12 19.45 14.56
N PRO A 102 9.78 18.63 13.72
CA PRO A 102 9.68 17.17 13.76
C PRO A 102 10.10 16.59 15.11
N VAL A 103 9.50 15.46 15.48
CA VAL A 103 9.93 14.70 16.67
C VAL A 103 11.26 13.97 16.43
N ALA A 104 11.89 13.52 17.52
CA ALA A 104 13.03 12.61 17.43
C ALA A 104 12.62 11.28 16.77
N ALA A 105 13.51 10.69 15.99
CA ALA A 105 13.24 9.46 15.24
C ALA A 105 12.87 8.29 16.17
N GLU A 106 13.46 8.24 17.36
CA GLU A 106 13.17 7.24 18.39
C GLU A 106 11.72 7.36 18.89
N THR A 107 11.22 8.58 19.03
CA THR A 107 9.82 8.83 19.43
C THR A 107 8.87 8.40 18.34
N GLN A 108 9.19 8.70 17.08
CA GLN A 108 8.37 8.28 15.95
C GLN A 108 8.29 6.75 15.86
N ARG A 109 9.43 6.06 15.95
CA ARG A 109 9.49 4.59 15.94
C ARG A 109 8.72 3.97 17.10
N ALA A 110 8.84 4.54 18.31
CA ALA A 110 8.09 4.05 19.46
C ALA A 110 6.57 4.12 19.24
N VAL A 111 6.08 5.16 18.55
CA VAL A 111 4.66 5.27 18.18
C VAL A 111 4.28 4.26 17.10
N GLU A 112 5.10 4.09 16.06
CA GLU A 112 4.89 3.06 15.03
C GLU A 112 4.81 1.65 15.65
N ASP A 113 5.73 1.31 16.54
CA ASP A 113 5.75 0.03 17.26
C ASP A 113 4.53 -0.16 18.17
N ALA A 114 4.05 0.90 18.81
CA ALA A 114 2.83 0.87 19.61
C ALA A 114 1.60 0.57 18.74
N ILE A 115 1.50 1.20 17.56
CA ILE A 115 0.42 0.93 16.59
C ILE A 115 0.48 -0.50 16.09
N LEU A 116 1.66 -1.00 15.69
CA LEU A 116 1.84 -2.38 15.23
C LEU A 116 1.50 -3.40 16.32
N SER A 117 1.86 -3.10 17.57
CA SER A 117 1.53 -3.95 18.72
C SER A 117 0.03 -3.97 18.98
N ARG A 118 -0.64 -2.81 18.92
CA ARG A 118 -2.09 -2.72 19.08
C ARG A 118 -2.83 -3.42 17.94
N ALA A 119 -2.37 -3.30 16.70
CA ALA A 119 -2.95 -4.00 15.55
C ALA A 119 -2.91 -5.53 15.71
N ARG A 120 -1.79 -6.06 16.23
CA ARG A 120 -1.67 -7.49 16.56
C ARG A 120 -2.70 -7.92 17.61
N GLN A 121 -2.90 -7.11 18.66
CA GLN A 121 -3.91 -7.39 19.68
C GLN A 121 -5.32 -7.43 19.08
N LEU A 122 -5.67 -6.45 18.23
CA LEU A 122 -6.98 -6.39 17.56
C LEU A 122 -7.21 -7.62 16.68
N ARG A 123 -6.19 -8.05 15.92
CA ARG A 123 -6.27 -9.25 15.08
C ARG A 123 -6.49 -10.53 15.91
N ILE A 124 -5.81 -10.65 17.05
CA ILE A 124 -5.98 -11.79 17.96
C ILE A 124 -7.39 -11.79 18.54
N ALA A 125 -7.89 -10.63 18.97
CA ALA A 125 -9.23 -10.51 19.53
C ALA A 125 -10.34 -10.86 18.53
N ASP A 126 -10.18 -10.50 17.25
CA ASP A 126 -11.13 -10.81 16.18
C ASP A 126 -11.14 -12.31 15.84
N GLY A 127 -9.98 -12.98 15.81
CA GLY A 127 -9.87 -14.41 15.50
C GLY A 127 -10.09 -15.36 16.68
N ALA A 128 -10.36 -14.83 17.89
CA ALA A 128 -10.65 -15.61 19.09
C ALA A 128 -12.16 -15.82 19.32
N LEU A 129 -13.00 -15.46 18.34
CA LEU A 129 -14.45 -15.63 18.29
C LEU A 129 -14.84 -16.80 17.38
#